data_AF-A0A2K0WPJ0-F1
#
_entry.id   AF-A0A2K0WPJ0-F1
#
_cell.length_a   1.000
_cell.length_b   1.000
_cell.length_c   1.000
_cell.angle_alpha   90.00
_cell.angle_beta   90.00
_cell.angle_gamma   90.00
#
_symmetry.space_group_name_H-M   'P 1'
#
loop_
_entity.id
_entity.type
_entity.pdbx_description
1 polymer ?
#
loop_
_entity_poly.entity_id
_entity_poly.type
_entity_poly.pdbx_seq_one_letter_code
_entity_poly.pdbx_strand_id
1 'polypeptide(L)'
;MLVLSKITPQPKEQTPKTIKQELNALRLTIGVISAISTITWWYTIINMNSTIFEVFIPQHFLTTPQEPILGLRTVIQFDYICCYSAGFLWLAYHFKDLENVGVCSISWLRAGCASVVLGCLLGPGTMFPLIWLLREELLVATQAGVKKTEN
;
A
#
# COMPACT_ATOMS: atom_id res chain seq x y z
N MET A 1 29.69 -10.06 15.38
CA MET A 1 28.69 -10.65 14.46
C MET A 1 28.12 -12.00 14.90
N LEU A 2 28.71 -12.75 15.85
CA LEU A 2 28.26 -14.11 16.23
C LEU A 2 27.11 -14.20 17.26
N VAL A 3 26.73 -13.10 17.93
CA VAL A 3 25.73 -13.15 19.02
C VAL A 3 24.30 -12.93 18.51
N LEU A 4 24.12 -12.20 17.40
CA LEU A 4 22.80 -11.93 16.83
C LEU A 4 22.17 -13.16 16.15
N SER A 5 22.97 -14.10 15.64
CA SER A 5 22.44 -15.30 14.99
C SER A 5 21.71 -16.25 15.93
N LYS A 6 22.01 -16.21 17.24
CA LYS A 6 21.36 -17.04 18.26
C LYS A 6 19.98 -16.52 18.70
N ILE A 7 19.64 -15.29 18.35
CA ILE A 7 18.40 -14.62 18.77
C ILE A 7 17.38 -14.61 17.62
N THR A 8 17.83 -14.69 16.37
CA THR A 8 16.93 -14.89 15.22
C THR A 8 16.32 -16.29 15.28
N PRO A 9 15.00 -16.42 15.55
CA PRO A 9 14.34 -17.71 15.37
C PRO A 9 14.54 -18.14 13.91
N GLN A 10 15.01 -19.36 13.72
CA GLN A 10 15.10 -19.95 12.38
C GLN A 10 13.72 -19.85 11.73
N PRO A 11 13.61 -19.36 10.48
CA PRO A 11 12.34 -19.31 9.79
C PRO A 11 11.77 -20.73 9.77
N LYS A 12 10.63 -20.94 10.47
CA LYS A 12 9.93 -22.23 10.40
C LYS A 12 9.65 -22.50 8.93
N GLU A 13 10.11 -23.64 8.44
CA GLU A 13 9.85 -24.04 7.07
C GLU A 13 8.33 -24.16 6.87
N GLN A 14 7.75 -23.17 6.21
CA GLN A 14 6.31 -23.15 5.96
C GLN A 14 6.01 -24.14 4.84
N THR A 15 5.00 -24.99 5.06
CA THR A 15 4.57 -25.92 4.02
C THR A 15 3.90 -25.16 2.87
N PRO A 16 4.04 -25.61 1.62
CA PRO A 16 3.40 -24.96 0.47
C PRO A 16 1.88 -24.82 0.58
N LYS A 17 1.22 -25.73 1.34
CA LYS A 17 -0.23 -25.68 1.58
C LYS A 17 -0.60 -24.49 2.48
N THR A 18 0.16 -24.26 3.55
CA THR A 18 -0.06 -23.15 4.49
C THR A 18 0.12 -21.80 3.79
N ILE A 19 1.18 -21.61 2.99
CA ILE A 19 1.44 -20.36 2.27
C ILE A 19 0.28 -20.01 1.32
N LYS A 20 -0.26 -20.99 0.60
CA LYS A 20 -1.41 -20.78 -0.30
C LYS A 20 -2.70 -20.40 0.46
N GLN A 21 -2.92 -20.97 1.63
CA GLN A 21 -4.07 -20.65 2.46
C GLN A 21 -3.97 -19.22 3.01
N GLU A 22 -2.82 -18.82 3.54
CA GLU A 22 -2.54 -17.46 4.01
C GLU A 22 -2.71 -16.44 2.87
N LEU A 23 -2.17 -16.72 1.69
CA LEU A 23 -2.30 -15.84 0.53
C LEU A 23 -3.77 -15.68 0.08
N ASN A 24 -4.56 -16.75 0.12
CA ASN A 24 -5.99 -16.66 -0.20
C ASN A 24 -6.78 -15.88 0.84
N ALA A 25 -6.47 -16.05 2.13
CA ALA A 25 -7.08 -15.25 3.19
C ALA A 25 -6.71 -13.76 3.04
N LEU A 26 -5.46 -13.48 2.68
CA LEU A 26 -4.98 -12.14 2.39
C LEU A 26 -5.72 -11.52 1.20
N ARG A 27 -5.84 -12.25 0.08
CA ARG A 27 -6.60 -11.81 -1.11
C ARG A 27 -8.04 -11.47 -0.78
N LEU A 28 -8.71 -12.33 0.00
CA LEU A 28 -10.10 -12.10 0.41
C LEU A 28 -10.21 -10.84 1.27
N THR A 29 -9.35 -10.71 2.27
CA THR A 29 -9.37 -9.59 3.22
C THR A 29 -9.09 -8.27 2.51
N ILE A 30 -8.02 -8.22 1.72
CA ILE A 30 -7.67 -7.03 0.93
C ILE A 30 -8.77 -6.73 -0.08
N GLY A 31 -9.34 -7.74 -0.75
CA GLY A 31 -10.44 -7.56 -1.69
C GLY A 31 -11.69 -6.94 -1.07
N VAL A 32 -12.12 -7.43 0.09
CA VAL A 32 -13.30 -6.90 0.81
C VAL A 32 -13.05 -5.46 1.27
N ILE A 33 -11.91 -5.18 1.91
CA ILE A 33 -11.58 -3.83 2.39
C ILE A 33 -11.43 -2.86 1.22
N SER A 34 -10.82 -3.29 0.13
CA SER A 34 -10.68 -2.51 -1.12
C SER A 34 -12.02 -2.17 -1.74
N ALA A 35 -12.98 -3.12 -1.75
CA ALA A 35 -14.32 -2.87 -2.26
C ALA A 35 -15.05 -1.82 -1.43
N ILE A 36 -15.02 -1.94 -0.09
CA ILE A 36 -15.62 -0.97 0.83
C ILE A 36 -14.99 0.42 0.66
N SER A 37 -13.65 0.48 0.54
CA SER A 37 -12.92 1.74 0.35
C SER A 37 -13.27 2.39 -0.99
N THR A 38 -13.34 1.61 -2.07
CA THR A 38 -13.74 2.10 -3.40
C THR A 38 -15.16 2.64 -3.42
N ILE A 39 -16.11 1.95 -2.78
CA ILE A 39 -17.49 2.42 -2.69
C ILE A 39 -17.55 3.74 -1.92
N THR A 40 -16.85 3.83 -0.79
CA THR A 40 -16.76 5.07 0.00
C THR A 40 -16.12 6.21 -0.78
N TRP A 41 -15.09 5.92 -1.59
CA TRP A 41 -14.46 6.89 -2.47
C TRP A 41 -15.46 7.47 -3.47
N TRP A 42 -16.14 6.63 -4.24
CA TRP A 42 -17.12 7.08 -5.22
C TRP A 42 -18.31 7.81 -4.58
N TYR A 43 -18.80 7.31 -3.44
CA TYR A 43 -19.83 8.00 -2.67
C TYR A 43 -19.37 9.41 -2.28
N THR A 44 -18.13 9.57 -1.82
CA THR A 44 -17.56 10.87 -1.46
C THR A 44 -17.46 11.80 -2.68
N ILE A 45 -16.97 11.30 -3.81
CA ILE A 45 -16.83 12.09 -5.05
C ILE A 45 -18.18 12.55 -5.60
N ILE A 46 -19.22 11.71 -5.52
CA ILE A 46 -20.55 12.05 -6.04
C ILE A 46 -21.28 13.05 -5.12
N ASN A 47 -21.07 12.97 -3.81
CA ASN A 47 -21.78 13.81 -2.83
C ASN A 47 -21.00 15.05 -2.38
N MET A 48 -19.75 15.24 -2.81
CA MET A 48 -18.99 16.43 -2.45
C MET A 48 -19.48 17.65 -3.24
N ASN A 49 -19.67 18.77 -2.53
CA ASN A 49 -19.97 20.08 -3.13
C ASN A 49 -18.69 20.90 -3.41
N SER A 50 -17.52 20.36 -3.05
CA SER A 50 -16.20 20.99 -3.14
C SER A 50 -15.30 20.24 -4.10
N THR A 51 -14.17 20.84 -4.46
CA THR A 51 -13.17 20.17 -5.32
C THR A 51 -12.38 19.12 -4.53
N ILE A 52 -11.91 18.07 -5.21
CA ILE A 52 -11.08 17.01 -4.60
C ILE A 52 -9.84 17.61 -3.92
N PHE A 53 -9.21 18.59 -4.55
CA PHE A 53 -8.03 19.25 -3.99
C PHE A 53 -8.33 20.00 -2.68
N GLU A 54 -9.49 20.64 -2.56
CA GLU A 54 -9.89 21.31 -1.31
C GLU A 54 -10.16 20.31 -0.17
N VAL A 55 -10.65 19.12 -0.51
CA VAL A 55 -10.95 18.05 0.45
C VAL A 55 -9.68 17.35 0.94
N PHE A 56 -8.67 17.19 0.09
CA PHE A 56 -7.47 16.40 0.42
C PHE A 56 -6.18 17.21 0.64
N ILE A 57 -6.10 18.46 0.17
CA ILE A 57 -4.93 19.33 0.35
C ILE A 57 -5.24 20.42 1.39
N PRO A 58 -4.41 20.54 2.45
CA PRO A 58 -4.62 21.57 3.45
C PRO A 58 -4.44 22.96 2.83
N GLN A 59 -5.47 23.79 2.98
CA GLN A 59 -5.47 25.18 2.50
C GLN A 59 -4.90 26.16 3.55
N HIS A 60 -4.96 25.79 4.84
CA HIS A 60 -4.69 26.69 5.97
C HIS A 60 -3.47 26.22 6.78
N PHE A 61 -2.29 26.19 6.16
CA PHE A 61 -1.06 25.76 6.84
C PHE A 61 -0.50 26.78 7.83
N LEU A 62 -0.64 28.07 7.53
CA LEU A 62 -0.01 29.18 8.28
C LEU A 62 -1.05 30.12 8.91
N THR A 63 -2.33 29.86 8.70
CA THR A 63 -3.42 30.70 9.17
C THR A 63 -4.19 29.93 10.22
N THR A 64 -4.29 30.47 11.45
CA THR A 64 -5.09 29.85 12.51
C THR A 64 -6.56 29.90 12.10
N PRO A 65 -7.21 28.75 11.85
CA PRO A 65 -8.62 28.73 11.52
C PRO A 65 -9.43 29.19 12.74
N GLN A 66 -10.37 30.10 12.52
CA GLN A 66 -11.25 30.62 13.58
C GLN A 66 -12.24 29.54 14.07
N GLU A 67 -12.57 28.59 13.19
CA GLU A 67 -13.51 27.51 13.48
C GLU A 67 -12.80 26.19 13.79
N PRO A 68 -13.11 25.52 14.93
CA PRO A 68 -12.47 24.26 15.32
C PRO A 68 -12.56 23.15 14.27
N ILE A 69 -13.67 23.09 13.52
CA ILE A 69 -13.89 22.07 12.48
C ILE A 69 -12.92 22.23 11.30
N LEU A 70 -12.53 23.47 10.97
CA LEU A 70 -11.55 23.74 9.92
C LEU A 70 -10.15 23.38 10.40
N GLY A 71 -9.84 23.62 11.67
CA GLY A 71 -8.60 23.17 12.29
C GLY A 71 -8.44 21.65 12.24
N LEU A 72 -9.48 20.92 12.67
CA LEU A 72 -9.49 19.46 12.62
C LEU A 72 -9.33 18.93 11.19
N ARG A 73 -10.02 19.54 10.22
CA ARG A 73 -9.89 19.17 8.80
C ARG A 73 -8.44 19.28 8.33
N THR A 74 -7.78 20.41 8.59
CA THR A 74 -6.37 20.64 8.21
C THR A 74 -5.43 19.60 8.81
N VAL A 75 -5.62 19.25 10.09
CA VAL A 75 -4.82 18.21 10.76
C VAL A 75 -5.01 16.84 10.11
N ILE A 76 -6.26 16.45 9.82
CA ILE A 76 -6.55 15.17 9.16
C ILE A 76 -5.97 15.13 7.74
N GLN A 77 -6.08 16.22 6.98
CA GLN A 77 -5.50 16.31 5.64
C GLN A 77 -3.97 16.17 5.67
N PHE A 78 -3.32 16.78 6.67
CA PHE A 78 -1.87 16.67 6.85
C PHE A 78 -1.44 15.25 7.23
N ASP A 79 -2.09 14.66 8.24
CA ASP A 79 -1.86 13.28 8.66
C ASP A 79 -2.02 12.32 7.49
N TYR A 80 -3.08 12.51 6.70
CA TYR A 80 -3.36 11.74 5.50
C TYR A 80 -2.20 11.79 4.49
N ILE A 81 -1.71 12.99 4.15
CA ILE A 81 -0.59 13.14 3.20
C ILE A 81 0.67 12.49 3.76
N CYS A 82 1.01 12.73 5.03
CA CYS A 82 2.21 12.19 5.65
C CYS A 82 2.18 10.66 5.71
N CYS A 83 1.10 10.06 6.21
CA CYS A 83 0.97 8.62 6.36
C CYS A 83 0.98 7.90 5.02
N TYR A 84 0.21 8.37 4.03
CA TYR A 84 0.20 7.74 2.71
C TYR A 84 1.53 7.94 1.97
N SER A 85 2.14 9.12 2.04
CA SER A 85 3.44 9.36 1.39
C SER A 85 4.53 8.46 1.98
N ALA A 86 4.58 8.33 3.32
CA ALA A 86 5.51 7.43 3.99
C ALA A 86 5.25 5.96 3.60
N GLY A 87 3.98 5.55 3.56
CA GLY A 87 3.58 4.22 3.13
C GLY A 87 3.98 3.91 1.69
N PHE A 88 3.70 4.80 0.73
CA PHE A 88 4.08 4.61 -0.67
C PHE A 88 5.59 4.61 -0.86
N LEU A 89 6.33 5.45 -0.13
CA LEU A 89 7.79 5.43 -0.16
C LEU A 89 8.34 4.09 0.36
N TRP A 90 7.77 3.58 1.45
CA TRP A 90 8.10 2.26 1.98
C TRP A 90 7.83 1.14 0.97
N LEU A 91 6.67 1.22 0.29
CA LEU A 91 6.28 0.24 -0.72
C LEU A 91 7.22 0.30 -1.93
N ALA A 92 7.59 1.50 -2.38
CA ALA A 92 8.58 1.71 -3.43
C ALA A 92 9.93 1.08 -3.05
N TYR A 93 10.40 1.24 -1.80
CA TYR A 93 11.62 0.58 -1.36
C TYR A 93 11.54 -0.95 -1.41
N HIS A 94 10.40 -1.54 -1.03
CA HIS A 94 10.20 -2.99 -1.17
C HIS A 94 10.24 -3.46 -2.63
N PHE A 95 9.60 -2.73 -3.53
CA PHE A 95 9.65 -3.06 -4.96
C PHE A 95 11.04 -2.85 -5.56
N LYS A 96 11.79 -1.85 -5.08
CA LYS A 96 13.19 -1.65 -5.46
C LYS A 96 14.07 -2.80 -4.99
N ASP A 97 13.84 -3.31 -3.79
CA ASP A 97 14.53 -4.49 -3.28
C ASP A 97 14.22 -5.73 -4.12
N LEU A 98 12.95 -5.97 -4.46
CA LEU A 98 12.52 -7.02 -5.39
C LEU A 98 13.15 -6.90 -6.78
N GLU A 99 13.31 -5.68 -7.28
CA GLU A 99 14.01 -5.41 -8.54
C GLU A 99 15.51 -5.74 -8.43
N ASN A 100 16.16 -5.34 -7.32
CA ASN A 100 17.58 -5.60 -7.09
C ASN A 100 17.90 -7.10 -6.97
N VAL A 101 16.99 -7.90 -6.40
CA VAL A 101 17.12 -9.37 -6.34
C VAL A 101 16.66 -10.06 -7.64
N GLY A 102 16.30 -9.30 -8.67
CA GLY A 102 15.96 -9.81 -10.00
C GLY A 102 14.58 -10.48 -10.11
N VAL A 103 13.69 -10.25 -9.14
CA VAL A 103 12.34 -10.85 -9.13
C VAL A 103 11.42 -10.17 -10.14
N CYS A 104 11.59 -8.87 -10.37
CA CYS A 104 10.79 -8.10 -11.32
C CYS A 104 11.60 -6.97 -11.95
N SER A 105 11.16 -6.46 -13.10
CA SER A 105 11.70 -5.25 -13.72
C SER A 105 10.61 -4.19 -13.72
N ILE A 106 10.86 -3.06 -13.06
CA ILE A 106 9.84 -2.04 -12.86
C ILE A 106 10.23 -0.78 -13.62
N SER A 107 9.44 -0.45 -14.63
CA SER A 107 9.49 0.89 -15.19
C SER A 107 8.86 1.87 -14.19
N TRP A 108 9.70 2.60 -13.45
CA TRP A 108 9.27 3.56 -12.44
C TRP A 108 8.31 4.62 -12.96
N LEU A 109 8.46 5.04 -14.22
CA LEU A 109 7.53 5.96 -14.88
C LEU A 109 6.16 5.31 -15.09
N ARG A 110 6.12 4.07 -15.61
CA ARG A 110 4.86 3.34 -15.82
C ARG A 110 4.18 3.03 -14.49
N ALA A 111 4.96 2.68 -13.45
CA ALA A 111 4.46 2.45 -12.11
C ALA A 111 3.83 3.74 -11.53
N GLY A 112 4.50 4.89 -11.68
CA GLY A 112 3.96 6.19 -11.28
C GLY A 112 2.64 6.51 -12.00
N CYS A 113 2.60 6.39 -13.33
CA CYS A 113 1.38 6.61 -14.10
C CYS A 113 0.25 5.65 -13.71
N ALA A 114 0.55 4.36 -13.56
CA ALA A 114 -0.45 3.37 -13.15
C ALA A 114 -1.02 3.66 -11.75
N SER A 115 -0.17 4.06 -10.81
CA SER A 115 -0.59 4.49 -9.47
C SER A 115 -1.51 5.70 -9.53
N VAL A 116 -1.19 6.73 -10.32
CA VAL A 116 -2.08 7.90 -10.46
C VAL A 116 -3.45 7.48 -11.01
N VAL A 117 -3.48 6.65 -12.06
CA VAL A 117 -4.73 6.15 -12.65
C VAL A 117 -5.53 5.30 -11.65
N LEU A 118 -4.88 4.37 -10.95
CA LEU A 118 -5.52 3.52 -9.93
C LEU A 118 -6.04 4.36 -8.76
N GLY A 119 -5.26 5.33 -8.29
CA GLY A 119 -5.65 6.23 -7.21
C GLY A 119 -6.87 7.07 -7.56
N CYS A 120 -6.98 7.56 -8.80
CA CYS A 120 -8.16 8.30 -9.24
C CYS A 120 -9.40 7.41 -9.38
N LEU A 121 -9.25 6.20 -9.92
CA LEU A 121 -10.38 5.31 -10.21
C LEU A 121 -10.91 4.56 -8.99
N LEU A 122 -10.02 4.04 -8.16
CA LEU A 122 -10.37 3.19 -7.01
C LEU A 122 -10.30 3.94 -5.68
N GLY A 123 -9.69 5.11 -5.69
CA GLY A 123 -9.35 5.85 -4.50
C GLY A 123 -7.99 5.42 -3.91
N PRO A 124 -7.29 6.36 -3.25
CA PRO A 124 -6.01 6.10 -2.60
C PRO A 124 -6.07 5.01 -1.50
N GLY A 125 -7.21 4.85 -0.82
CA GLY A 125 -7.42 3.83 0.21
C GLY A 125 -7.47 2.39 -0.32
N THR A 126 -7.83 2.21 -1.59
CA THR A 126 -7.82 0.90 -2.28
C THR A 126 -6.48 0.63 -2.95
N MET A 127 -5.86 1.68 -3.49
CA MET A 127 -4.60 1.58 -4.21
C MET A 127 -3.49 0.94 -3.37
N PHE A 128 -3.30 1.41 -2.13
CA PHE A 128 -2.21 0.93 -1.28
C PHE A 128 -2.32 -0.58 -0.96
N PRO A 129 -3.46 -1.12 -0.46
CA PRO A 129 -3.63 -2.55 -0.22
C PRO A 129 -3.44 -3.42 -1.48
N LEU A 130 -3.90 -2.98 -2.65
CA LEU A 130 -3.75 -3.75 -3.89
C LEU A 130 -2.29 -3.86 -4.32
N ILE A 131 -1.54 -2.76 -4.24
CA ILE A 131 -0.11 -2.77 -4.56
C ILE A 131 0.66 -3.60 -3.50
N TRP A 132 0.23 -3.57 -2.24
CA TRP A 132 0.77 -4.44 -1.21
C TRP A 132 0.52 -5.93 -1.51
N LEU A 133 -0.71 -6.29 -1.93
CA LEU A 133 -1.04 -7.66 -2.31
C LEU A 133 -0.18 -8.16 -3.47
N LEU A 134 0.04 -7.31 -4.48
CA LEU A 134 0.95 -7.63 -5.59
C LEU A 134 2.37 -7.95 -5.10
N ARG A 135 2.88 -7.17 -4.14
CA ARG A 135 4.19 -7.41 -3.53
C ARG A 135 4.25 -8.77 -2.82
N GLU A 136 3.21 -9.13 -2.07
CA GLU A 136 3.12 -10.45 -1.41
C GLU A 136 3.07 -11.61 -2.43
N GLU A 137 2.32 -11.45 -3.52
CA GLU A 137 2.26 -12.46 -4.58
C GLU A 137 3.61 -12.68 -5.26
N LEU A 138 4.37 -11.62 -5.52
CA LEU A 138 5.72 -11.71 -6.08
C LEU A 138 6.66 -12.45 -5.13
N LEU A 139 6.63 -12.15 -3.83
CA LEU A 139 7.46 -12.83 -2.83
C LEU A 139 7.18 -14.33 -2.77
N VAL A 140 5.91 -14.72 -2.78
CA VAL A 140 5.52 -16.14 -2.78
C VAL A 140 5.96 -16.82 -4.07
N ALA A 141 5.84 -16.14 -5.23
CA ALA A 141 6.30 -16.67 -6.51
C ALA A 141 7.82 -16.90 -6.53
N THR A 142 8.61 -16.00 -5.95
CA THR A 142 10.06 -16.15 -5.80
C THR A 142 10.41 -17.36 -4.94
N GLN A 143 9.77 -17.53 -3.78
CA GLN A 143 10.01 -18.67 -2.90
C GLN A 143 9.68 -20.02 -3.58
N ALA A 144 8.61 -20.06 -4.37
CA ALA A 144 8.24 -21.24 -5.14
C ALA A 144 9.25 -21.54 -6.26
N GLY A 145 9.81 -20.50 -6.90
CA GLY A 145 10.89 -20.63 -7.89
C GLY A 145 12.17 -21.20 -7.30
N VAL A 146 12.63 -20.68 -6.16
CA VAL A 146 13.84 -21.15 -5.46
C VAL A 146 13.72 -22.62 -5.07
N LYS A 147 12.59 -23.04 -4.47
CA LYS A 147 12.35 -24.45 -4.10
C LYS A 147 12.36 -25.42 -5.29
N LYS A 148 12.11 -24.95 -6.51
CA LYS A 148 12.11 -25.78 -7.72
C LYS A 148 13.53 -26.03 -8.26
N THR A 149 14.48 -25.14 -7.97
CA THR A 149 15.87 -25.24 -8.44
C THR A 149 16.75 -26.09 -7.51
N GLU A 150 16.33 -26.28 -6.25
CA GLU A 150 17.03 -27.12 -5.25
C GLU A 150 16.60 -28.60 -5.27
N ASN A 151 15.55 -28.96 -6.00
CA ASN A 151 15.08 -30.34 -6.20
C ASN A 151 15.44 -30.85 -7.60
#